data_AF-A0A7S1ZXU0-F1
#
_entry.id   AF-A0A7S1ZXU0-F1
#
_cell.length_a   1.000
_cell.length_b   1.000
_cell.length_c   1.000
_cell.angle_alpha   90.00
_cell.angle_beta   90.00
_cell.angle_gamma   90.00
#
_symmetry.space_group_name_H-M   'P 1'
#
loop_
_entity.id
_entity.type
_entity.pdbx_description
1 polymer ?
#
loop_
_entity_poly.entity_id
_entity_poly.type
_entity_poly.pdbx_seq_one_letter_code
_entity_poly.pdbx_strand_id
1 'polypeptide(L)'
;SETQSSWEFGTEIWGANNGDSFGGAITITADGLAFAAIGGGQVHVYQPPTLGITVEGSSVNVPALPQLEYQWVDNSGPQDSLGKHYIAISADGGSVTLVGNTWKALALPGNGIQVVKHTFLKFDFTLTEVVDIHAICLDKATKMESDRKRCSCFIIAGANKNPEDTVAMHWKSIDQATVGETRQYSIPLWKYQIGRVHYLSFIQDSNEPNDAMGNSVFSNLR
;
A
#
# COMPACT_ATOMS: atom_id res chain seq x y z
N SER A 1 5.27 22.08 13.32
CA SER A 1 5.69 20.71 13.00
C SER A 1 6.89 20.84 12.08
N GLU A 2 8.09 20.65 12.60
CA GLU A 2 9.32 20.77 11.81
C GLU A 2 9.66 19.44 11.14
N THR A 3 10.12 19.53 9.91
CA THR A 3 10.39 18.44 8.98
C THR A 3 11.62 17.64 9.40
N GLN A 4 11.43 16.34 9.65
CA GLN A 4 12.54 15.39 9.77
C GLN A 4 13.08 15.14 8.35
N SER A 5 14.38 15.37 8.12
CA SER A 5 15.02 15.07 6.83
C SER A 5 15.47 13.61 6.78
N SER A 6 14.92 12.84 5.85
CA SER A 6 15.29 11.44 5.60
C SER A 6 15.70 11.21 4.15
N TRP A 7 16.52 10.19 3.92
CA TRP A 7 16.92 9.73 2.59
C TRP A 7 16.71 8.22 2.48
N GLU A 8 16.21 7.76 1.32
CA GLU A 8 15.95 6.34 1.05
C GLU A 8 17.03 5.78 0.12
N PHE A 9 17.66 4.67 0.52
CA PHE A 9 18.59 3.90 -0.31
C PHE A 9 18.23 2.42 -0.24
N GLY A 10 17.60 1.89 -1.28
CA GLY A 10 17.14 0.49 -1.28
C GLY A 10 15.98 0.27 -0.30
N THR A 11 16.17 -0.59 0.71
CA THR A 11 15.15 -0.89 1.74
C THR A 11 15.39 -0.13 3.05
N GLU A 12 16.45 0.67 3.15
CA GLU A 12 16.84 1.35 4.38
C GLU A 12 16.57 2.85 4.28
N ILE A 13 15.96 3.40 5.34
CA ILE A 13 15.79 4.83 5.52
C ILE A 13 16.82 5.29 6.55
N TRP A 14 17.56 6.34 6.21
CA TRP A 14 18.56 6.92 7.09
C TRP A 14 18.09 8.30 7.57
N GLY A 15 18.31 8.60 8.85
CA GLY A 15 17.95 9.89 9.44
C GLY A 15 18.85 10.26 10.62
N ALA A 16 18.68 11.49 11.11
CA ALA A 16 19.32 11.99 12.34
C ALA A 16 18.29 12.44 13.37
N ASN A 17 18.77 12.88 14.53
CA ASN A 17 17.91 13.40 15.59
C ASN A 17 17.25 14.71 15.19
N ASN A 18 16.15 15.03 15.86
CA ASN A 18 15.43 16.26 15.62
C ASN A 18 16.30 17.48 15.99
N GLY A 19 16.49 18.40 15.05
CA GLY A 19 17.40 19.54 15.17
C GLY A 19 18.78 19.36 14.52
N ASP A 20 19.12 18.14 14.09
CA ASP A 20 20.35 17.89 13.33
C ASP A 20 20.14 18.17 11.84
N SER A 21 21.19 18.68 11.18
CA SER A 21 21.22 18.73 9.72
C SER A 21 21.70 17.39 9.19
N PHE A 22 20.83 16.64 8.50
CA PHE A 22 21.15 15.32 7.93
C PHE A 22 21.21 15.34 6.40
N GLY A 23 22.21 14.66 5.84
CA GLY A 23 22.33 14.48 4.38
C GLY A 23 22.86 15.68 3.61
N GLY A 24 23.46 16.66 4.29
CA GLY A 24 24.16 17.78 3.64
C GLY A 24 25.41 17.37 2.84
N ALA A 25 25.94 16.20 3.12
CA ALA A 25 26.92 15.52 2.28
C ALA A 25 26.71 14.00 2.36
N ILE A 26 26.84 13.33 1.21
CA ILE A 26 26.75 11.88 1.08
C ILE A 26 28.01 11.42 0.36
N THR A 27 28.70 10.41 0.89
CA THR A 27 29.82 9.77 0.19
C THR A 27 29.60 8.27 0.11
N ILE A 28 29.92 7.73 -1.06
CA ILE A 28 29.98 6.29 -1.30
C ILE A 28 31.46 5.90 -1.18
N THR A 29 31.77 4.94 -0.33
CA THR A 29 33.11 4.36 -0.18
C THR A 29 33.08 2.92 -0.66
N ALA A 30 34.26 2.27 -0.75
CA ALA A 30 34.33 0.84 -1.03
C ALA A 30 33.65 -0.01 0.06
N ASP A 31 33.53 0.54 1.28
CA ASP A 31 33.04 -0.16 2.47
C ASP A 31 31.63 0.25 2.88
N GLY A 32 30.99 1.21 2.18
CA GLY A 32 29.59 1.56 2.44
C GLY A 32 29.18 2.98 2.04
N LEU A 33 28.04 3.39 2.58
CA LEU A 33 27.46 4.73 2.41
C LEU A 33 27.66 5.52 3.71
N ALA A 34 28.21 6.73 3.62
CA ALA A 34 28.35 7.61 4.77
C ALA A 34 27.56 8.91 4.56
N PHE A 35 26.85 9.31 5.61
CA PHE A 35 26.05 10.51 5.67
C PHE A 35 26.68 11.51 6.63
N ALA A 36 26.79 12.76 6.21
CA ALA A 36 27.11 13.84 7.13
C ALA A 36 25.87 14.18 7.97
N ALA A 37 26.02 14.10 9.30
CA ALA A 37 25.10 14.65 10.28
C ALA A 37 25.84 15.76 11.05
N ILE A 38 25.31 16.99 11.03
CA ILE A 38 25.87 18.13 11.76
C ILE A 38 24.92 18.44 12.92
N GLY A 39 25.44 18.36 14.15
CA GLY A 39 24.65 18.57 15.38
C GLY A 39 25.03 17.67 16.56
N GLY A 40 25.88 16.65 16.33
CA GLY A 40 26.41 15.77 17.38
C GLY A 40 25.50 14.59 17.74
N GLY A 41 24.35 14.46 17.08
CA GLY A 41 23.47 13.30 17.23
C GLY A 41 23.97 12.03 16.53
N GLN A 42 23.45 10.89 16.98
CA GLN A 42 23.68 9.61 16.34
C GLN A 42 22.89 9.52 15.02
N VAL A 43 23.50 8.89 14.00
CA VAL A 43 22.77 8.48 12.80
C VAL A 43 21.94 7.26 13.16
N HIS A 44 20.64 7.33 12.89
CA HIS A 44 19.72 6.22 13.11
C HIS A 44 19.43 5.55 11.77
N VAL A 45 19.65 4.24 11.70
CA VAL A 45 19.09 3.40 10.65
C VAL A 45 17.65 3.14 11.02
N TYR A 46 16.72 3.77 10.31
CA TYR A 46 15.31 3.50 10.48
C TYR A 46 14.97 2.22 9.74
N GLN A 47 14.67 1.18 10.50
CA GLN A 47 14.06 -0.04 9.96
C GLN A 47 12.57 0.26 9.81
N PRO A 48 12.03 0.35 8.58
CA PRO A 48 10.62 0.57 8.40
C PRO A 48 9.84 -0.60 9.01
N PRO A 49 8.65 -0.35 9.59
CA PRO A 49 7.82 -1.44 10.09
C PRO A 49 7.50 -2.43 8.97
N THR A 50 7.24 -3.68 9.31
CA THR A 50 6.69 -4.66 8.36
C THR A 50 5.21 -4.79 8.58
N LEU A 51 4.43 -4.97 7.51
CA LEU A 51 3.02 -5.31 7.63
C LEU A 51 2.90 -6.80 7.99
N GLY A 52 2.38 -7.10 9.17
CA GLY A 52 2.09 -8.46 9.61
C GLY A 52 0.77 -8.94 9.00
N ILE A 53 0.83 -9.99 8.19
CA ILE A 53 -0.35 -10.69 7.67
C ILE A 53 -0.34 -12.15 8.13
N THR A 54 -1.49 -12.81 8.11
CA THR A 54 -1.56 -14.26 8.33
C THR A 54 -1.83 -14.99 7.01
N VAL A 55 -1.04 -16.01 6.68
CA VAL A 55 -1.27 -16.87 5.51
C VAL A 55 -1.39 -18.30 5.98
N GLU A 56 -2.56 -18.91 5.78
CA GLU A 56 -2.83 -20.29 6.21
C GLU A 56 -2.54 -20.54 7.71
N GLY A 57 -2.77 -19.53 8.55
CA GLY A 57 -2.52 -19.57 10.00
C GLY A 57 -1.07 -19.26 10.42
N SER A 58 -0.17 -19.06 9.46
CA SER A 58 1.22 -18.67 9.72
C SER A 58 1.39 -17.16 9.59
N SER A 59 2.13 -16.54 10.51
CA SER A 59 2.47 -15.12 10.42
C SER A 59 3.49 -14.88 9.30
N VAL A 60 3.25 -13.84 8.50
CA VAL A 60 4.09 -13.42 7.38
C VAL A 60 4.31 -11.92 7.48
N ASN A 61 5.58 -11.50 7.51
CA ASN A 61 5.94 -10.09 7.51
C ASN A 61 6.19 -9.61 6.08
N VAL A 62 5.35 -8.69 5.62
CA VAL A 62 5.48 -8.03 4.32
C VAL A 62 6.34 -6.77 4.51
N PRO A 63 7.46 -6.62 3.78
CA PRO A 63 8.26 -5.40 3.84
C PRO A 63 7.43 -4.18 3.46
N ALA A 64 7.51 -3.09 4.24
CA ALA A 64 6.86 -1.83 3.92
C ALA A 64 7.50 -1.10 2.73
N LEU A 65 8.76 -1.42 2.42
CA LEU A 65 9.53 -0.77 1.35
C LEU A 65 10.14 -1.82 0.39
N PRO A 66 10.27 -1.47 -0.91
CA PRO A 66 9.74 -0.26 -1.52
C PRO A 66 8.20 -0.31 -1.64
N GLN A 67 7.53 0.84 -1.52
CA GLN A 67 6.12 0.98 -1.91
C GLN A 67 6.07 1.27 -3.40
N LEU A 68 5.71 0.24 -4.18
CA LEU A 68 5.69 0.33 -5.63
C LEU A 68 4.40 1.03 -6.07
N GLU A 69 4.46 1.81 -7.16
CA GLU A 69 3.25 2.35 -7.78
C GLU A 69 2.42 1.21 -8.35
N TYR A 70 1.12 1.18 -8.04
CA TYR A 70 0.16 0.30 -8.68
C TYR A 70 -0.51 1.03 -9.85
N GLN A 71 -0.40 0.48 -11.05
CA GLN A 71 -0.80 1.15 -12.28
C GLN A 71 -2.10 0.61 -12.86
N TRP A 72 -2.91 1.54 -13.35
CA TRP A 72 -4.05 1.27 -14.22
C TRP A 72 -3.62 0.70 -15.58
N VAL A 73 -4.46 -0.14 -16.18
CA VAL A 73 -4.12 -0.92 -17.38
C VAL A 73 -3.88 -0.07 -18.63
N ASP A 74 -4.71 0.97 -18.83
CA ASP A 74 -4.72 1.79 -20.05
C ASP A 74 -4.00 3.13 -19.90
N ASN A 75 -3.36 3.40 -18.76
CA ASN A 75 -2.83 4.74 -18.50
C ASN A 75 -1.41 4.88 -19.05
N SER A 76 -1.19 5.96 -19.81
CA SER A 76 0.13 6.42 -20.26
C SER A 76 0.81 7.34 -19.24
N GLY A 77 0.23 7.49 -18.03
CA GLY A 77 0.73 8.36 -16.97
C GLY A 77 0.42 7.82 -15.57
N PRO A 78 1.09 8.34 -14.53
CA PRO A 78 0.97 7.82 -13.17
C PRO A 78 -0.42 8.14 -12.61
N GLN A 79 -1.04 7.17 -11.93
CA GLN A 79 -2.32 7.36 -11.20
C GLN A 79 -2.09 8.01 -9.83
N ASP A 80 -0.86 7.87 -9.36
CA ASP A 80 -0.37 8.44 -8.12
C ASP A 80 0.52 9.65 -8.41
N SER A 81 0.55 10.60 -7.49
CA SER A 81 1.60 11.61 -7.48
C SER A 81 2.91 10.93 -7.07
N LEU A 82 3.77 10.54 -8.03
CA LEU A 82 5.07 9.93 -7.73
C LEU A 82 5.80 10.66 -6.58
N GLY A 83 6.17 9.91 -5.54
CA GLY A 83 6.82 10.44 -4.34
C GLY A 83 5.90 11.10 -3.30
N LYS A 84 4.57 10.97 -3.44
CA LYS A 84 3.57 11.42 -2.46
C LYS A 84 2.73 10.26 -1.93
N HIS A 85 1.99 10.55 -0.85
CA HIS A 85 0.93 9.74 -0.25
C HIS A 85 1.31 8.25 -0.10
N TYR A 86 2.33 7.99 0.71
CA TYR A 86 2.71 6.63 1.09
C TYR A 86 1.66 6.01 2.02
N ILE A 87 1.49 4.69 1.92
CA ILE A 87 0.76 3.96 2.95
C ILE A 87 1.56 4.00 4.26
N ALA A 88 0.89 4.25 5.37
CA ALA A 88 1.49 4.25 6.69
C ALA A 88 1.18 2.91 7.38
N ILE A 89 2.22 2.13 7.68
CA ILE A 89 2.07 0.89 8.46
C ILE A 89 2.27 1.22 9.94
N SER A 90 1.38 0.71 10.80
CA SER A 90 1.48 0.91 12.26
C SER A 90 2.77 0.33 12.82
N ALA A 91 3.24 0.85 13.96
CA ALA A 91 4.50 0.41 14.58
C ALA A 91 4.51 -1.08 14.97
N ASP A 92 3.34 -1.65 15.26
CA ASP A 92 3.15 -3.08 15.53
C ASP A 92 2.93 -3.93 14.27
N GLY A 93 2.89 -3.29 13.09
CA GLY A 93 2.62 -3.95 11.82
C GLY A 93 1.18 -4.44 11.63
N GLY A 94 0.25 -4.11 12.53
CA GLY A 94 -1.12 -4.64 12.53
C GLY A 94 -2.09 -3.92 11.59
N SER A 95 -1.77 -2.72 11.12
CA SER A 95 -2.63 -1.95 10.23
C SER A 95 -1.88 -1.14 9.17
N VAL A 96 -2.63 -0.76 8.13
CA VAL A 96 -2.23 0.12 7.04
C VAL A 96 -3.20 1.28 6.96
N THR A 97 -2.71 2.51 7.06
CA THR A 97 -3.48 3.74 6.90
C THR A 97 -3.18 4.39 5.56
N LEU A 98 -4.23 4.77 4.85
CA LEU A 98 -4.18 5.52 3.60
C LEU A 98 -4.70 6.94 3.85
N VAL A 99 -3.95 7.94 3.41
CA VAL A 99 -4.35 9.35 3.42
C VAL A 99 -3.99 9.97 2.08
N GLY A 100 -4.94 10.66 1.43
CA GLY A 100 -4.74 11.19 0.09
C GLY A 100 -4.86 10.16 -1.03
N ASN A 101 -4.69 10.63 -2.26
CA ASN A 101 -4.70 9.79 -3.45
C ASN A 101 -3.49 8.84 -3.42
N THR A 102 -3.76 7.55 -3.24
CA THR A 102 -2.76 6.52 -2.92
C THR A 102 -2.99 5.30 -3.80
N TRP A 103 -2.00 4.93 -4.61
CA TRP A 103 -2.02 3.70 -5.40
C TRP A 103 -0.72 2.93 -5.18
N LYS A 104 -0.63 2.20 -4.06
CA LYS A 104 0.62 1.55 -3.64
C LYS A 104 0.49 0.04 -3.57
N ALA A 105 1.56 -0.65 -3.95
CA ALA A 105 1.71 -2.09 -3.88
C ALA A 105 2.91 -2.48 -2.99
N LEU A 106 2.71 -3.49 -2.15
CA LEU A 106 3.75 -4.15 -1.38
C LEU A 106 4.07 -5.51 -1.99
N ALA A 107 5.36 -5.82 -2.14
CA ALA A 107 5.81 -7.13 -2.60
C ALA A 107 5.62 -8.18 -1.51
N LEU A 108 4.89 -9.25 -1.84
CA LEU A 108 4.70 -10.39 -0.96
C LEU A 108 6.00 -11.21 -0.88
N PRO A 109 6.41 -11.66 0.32
CA PRO A 109 7.66 -12.40 0.50
C PRO A 109 7.61 -13.80 -0.14
N GLY A 110 8.76 -14.47 -0.22
CA GLY A 110 8.81 -15.89 -0.56
C GLY A 110 8.32 -16.24 -1.97
N ASN A 111 8.50 -15.33 -2.93
CA ASN A 111 7.95 -15.44 -4.30
C ASN A 111 6.40 -15.44 -4.33
N GLY A 112 5.76 -14.73 -3.39
CA GLY A 112 4.32 -14.52 -3.40
C GLY A 112 3.50 -15.65 -2.77
N ILE A 113 2.19 -15.43 -2.71
CA ILE A 113 1.21 -16.32 -2.08
C ILE A 113 0.49 -17.14 -3.16
N GLN A 114 0.27 -18.42 -2.90
CA GLN A 114 -0.48 -19.28 -3.80
C GLN A 114 -1.97 -19.24 -3.46
N VAL A 115 -2.79 -18.72 -4.37
CA VAL A 115 -4.25 -18.80 -4.30
C VAL A 115 -4.68 -20.14 -4.89
N VAL A 116 -5.41 -20.95 -4.10
CA VAL A 116 -5.99 -22.23 -4.48
C VAL A 116 -7.49 -22.23 -4.20
N LYS A 117 -8.18 -23.34 -4.49
CA LYS A 117 -9.59 -23.49 -4.10
C LYS A 117 -9.75 -23.29 -2.60
N HIS A 118 -10.80 -22.58 -2.20
CA HIS A 118 -11.11 -22.24 -0.80
C HIS A 118 -10.14 -21.26 -0.12
N THR A 119 -9.25 -20.59 -0.87
CA THR A 119 -8.51 -19.43 -0.35
C THR A 119 -9.45 -18.23 -0.19
N PHE A 120 -9.42 -17.60 0.99
CA PHE A 120 -10.16 -16.37 1.29
C PHE A 120 -9.17 -15.26 1.65
N LEU A 121 -9.49 -14.03 1.25
CA LEU A 121 -8.90 -12.82 1.81
C LEU A 121 -9.85 -12.28 2.87
N LYS A 122 -9.35 -12.06 4.08
CA LYS A 122 -10.12 -11.45 5.17
C LYS A 122 -9.34 -10.30 5.77
N PHE A 123 -10.06 -9.26 6.15
CA PHE A 123 -9.51 -8.06 6.77
C PHE A 123 -10.65 -7.27 7.39
N ASP A 124 -10.28 -6.36 8.28
CA ASP A 124 -11.16 -5.30 8.75
C ASP A 124 -10.79 -4.01 8.02
N PHE A 125 -11.81 -3.21 7.70
CA PHE A 125 -11.66 -1.94 7.01
C PHE A 125 -12.46 -0.86 7.73
N THR A 126 -11.78 0.22 8.10
CA THR A 126 -12.38 1.40 8.74
C THR A 126 -12.35 2.56 7.76
N LEU A 127 -13.50 3.16 7.49
CA LEU A 127 -13.62 4.32 6.62
C LEU A 127 -13.87 5.58 7.44
N THR A 128 -12.98 6.57 7.35
CA THR A 128 -13.11 7.84 8.08
C THR A 128 -13.44 9.01 7.15
N GLU A 129 -12.91 8.99 5.93
CA GLU A 129 -13.23 9.98 4.90
C GLU A 129 -13.32 9.26 3.55
N VAL A 130 -14.47 9.41 2.89
CA VAL A 130 -14.76 8.77 1.60
C VAL A 130 -14.23 9.61 0.45
N VAL A 131 -13.62 8.95 -0.52
CA VAL A 131 -13.26 9.52 -1.84
C VAL A 131 -13.89 8.68 -2.94
N ASP A 132 -13.43 8.84 -4.18
CA ASP A 132 -13.98 8.16 -5.34
C ASP A 132 -13.96 6.65 -5.17
N ILE A 133 -12.80 6.09 -4.79
CA ILE A 133 -12.66 4.64 -4.62
C ILE A 133 -11.70 4.30 -3.47
N HIS A 134 -12.06 3.29 -2.68
CA HIS A 134 -11.15 2.54 -1.82
C HIS A 134 -11.17 1.08 -2.24
N ALA A 135 -10.00 0.52 -2.51
CA ALA A 135 -9.88 -0.86 -2.97
C ALA A 135 -8.64 -1.56 -2.40
N ILE A 136 -8.71 -2.89 -2.42
CA ILE A 136 -7.59 -3.78 -2.12
C ILE A 136 -7.40 -4.75 -3.28
N CYS A 137 -6.15 -5.01 -3.65
CA CYS A 137 -5.82 -5.92 -4.73
C CYS A 137 -4.80 -6.97 -4.30
N LEU A 138 -4.96 -8.21 -4.78
CA LEU A 138 -3.88 -9.21 -4.77
C LEU A 138 -3.55 -9.56 -6.21
N ASP A 139 -2.35 -9.23 -6.66
CA ASP A 139 -2.03 -9.27 -8.09
C ASP A 139 -0.67 -9.89 -8.38
N LYS A 140 -0.45 -10.27 -9.64
CA LYS A 140 0.82 -10.85 -10.13
C LYS A 140 1.87 -9.81 -10.47
N ALA A 141 1.41 -8.59 -10.78
CA ALA A 141 2.23 -7.48 -11.19
C ALA A 141 1.74 -6.19 -10.50
N THR A 142 2.55 -5.15 -10.56
CA THR A 142 2.17 -3.79 -10.12
C THR A 142 1.37 -3.04 -11.18
N LYS A 143 0.92 -3.73 -12.23
CA LYS A 143 0.06 -3.19 -13.27
C LYS A 143 -1.15 -4.10 -13.41
N MET A 144 -2.32 -3.50 -13.36
CA MET A 144 -3.58 -4.20 -13.54
C MET A 144 -3.64 -4.89 -14.91
N GLU A 145 -4.04 -6.16 -14.94
CA GLU A 145 -4.26 -6.91 -16.19
C GLU A 145 -5.59 -6.49 -16.84
N SER A 146 -5.63 -6.36 -18.18
CA SER A 146 -6.87 -6.11 -18.96
C SER A 146 -7.69 -7.37 -19.20
N ASP A 147 -7.28 -8.52 -18.65
CA ASP A 147 -8.01 -9.76 -18.82
C ASP A 147 -9.28 -9.76 -17.97
N ARG A 148 -10.41 -9.44 -18.62
CA ARG A 148 -11.79 -9.49 -18.08
C ARG A 148 -12.16 -10.77 -17.32
N LYS A 149 -11.40 -11.86 -17.47
CA LYS A 149 -11.67 -13.13 -16.80
C LYS A 149 -11.12 -13.21 -15.38
N ARG A 150 -10.30 -12.24 -14.96
CA ARG A 150 -9.67 -12.21 -13.63
C ARG A 150 -10.00 -10.90 -12.92
N CYS A 151 -10.49 -11.00 -11.69
CA CYS A 151 -10.64 -9.85 -10.82
C CYS A 151 -9.63 -9.97 -9.67
N SER A 152 -8.60 -9.11 -9.71
CA SER A 152 -7.59 -9.04 -8.65
C SER A 152 -7.89 -7.97 -7.60
N CYS A 153 -8.78 -7.03 -7.92
CA CYS A 153 -9.10 -5.85 -7.10
C CYS A 153 -10.57 -5.82 -6.66
N PHE A 154 -10.78 -5.40 -5.41
CA PHE A 154 -12.10 -5.35 -4.77
C PHE A 154 -12.39 -3.95 -4.24
N ILE A 155 -13.46 -3.33 -4.73
CA ILE A 155 -13.93 -2.02 -4.25
C ILE A 155 -14.74 -2.23 -2.99
N ILE A 156 -14.32 -1.57 -1.92
CA ILE A 156 -14.85 -1.74 -0.57
C ILE A 156 -15.42 -0.45 0.01
N ALA A 157 -15.18 0.70 -0.62
CA ALA A 157 -15.88 1.95 -0.38
C ALA A 157 -15.67 2.88 -1.59
N GLY A 158 -16.50 3.90 -1.73
CA GLY A 158 -16.34 4.90 -2.76
C GLY A 158 -17.61 5.74 -2.97
N ALA A 159 -17.42 7.00 -3.36
CA ALA A 159 -18.51 7.87 -3.80
C ALA A 159 -18.87 7.62 -5.27
N ASN A 160 -17.90 7.21 -6.08
CA ASN A 160 -18.12 6.89 -7.49
C ASN A 160 -18.79 5.53 -7.64
N LYS A 161 -20.10 5.57 -7.93
CA LYS A 161 -20.93 4.39 -8.18
C LYS A 161 -21.06 4.06 -9.66
N ASN A 162 -20.33 4.75 -10.53
CA ASN A 162 -20.42 4.56 -11.97
C ASN A 162 -20.08 3.11 -12.32
N PRO A 163 -21.05 2.30 -12.76
CA PRO A 163 -20.80 0.91 -13.07
C PRO A 163 -19.81 0.77 -14.22
N GLU A 164 -19.77 1.75 -15.12
CA GLU A 164 -18.87 1.81 -16.27
C GLU A 164 -17.40 1.85 -15.85
N ASP A 165 -17.06 2.62 -14.80
CA ASP A 165 -15.70 2.65 -14.24
C ASP A 165 -15.35 1.25 -13.75
N THR A 166 -16.20 0.63 -12.92
CA THR A 166 -15.95 -0.71 -12.38
C THR A 166 -15.81 -1.81 -13.45
N VAL A 167 -16.53 -1.67 -14.57
CA VAL A 167 -16.48 -2.61 -15.71
C VAL A 167 -15.20 -2.42 -16.53
N ALA A 168 -14.77 -1.17 -16.74
CA ALA A 168 -13.50 -0.86 -17.38
C ALA A 168 -12.31 -1.27 -16.50
N MET A 169 -12.43 -1.12 -15.17
CA MET A 169 -11.39 -1.48 -14.20
C MET A 169 -11.25 -3.00 -14.02
N HIS A 170 -12.26 -3.78 -14.40
CA HIS A 170 -12.38 -5.19 -14.01
C HIS A 170 -12.34 -5.39 -12.49
N TRP A 171 -12.77 -4.36 -11.76
CA TRP A 171 -12.85 -4.37 -10.31
C TRP A 171 -14.15 -5.02 -9.88
N LYS A 172 -14.07 -5.76 -8.79
CA LYS A 172 -15.26 -6.33 -8.17
C LYS A 172 -15.73 -5.41 -7.05
N SER A 173 -16.80 -4.66 -7.28
CA SER A 173 -17.49 -4.03 -6.15
C SER A 173 -18.12 -5.12 -5.28
N ILE A 174 -17.85 -5.01 -3.98
CA ILE A 174 -18.49 -5.83 -2.95
C ILE A 174 -19.31 -4.91 -2.04
N ASP A 175 -19.84 -5.45 -0.93
CA ASP A 175 -20.66 -4.70 0.01
C ASP A 175 -19.86 -3.58 0.67
N GLN A 176 -20.04 -2.35 0.19
CA GLN A 176 -19.21 -1.21 0.58
C GLN A 176 -19.46 -0.74 2.03
N ALA A 177 -18.38 -0.31 2.69
CA ALA A 177 -18.42 0.34 4.00
C ALA A 177 -18.89 1.80 3.87
N THR A 178 -19.48 2.31 4.94
CA THR A 178 -19.91 3.71 5.05
C THR A 178 -19.01 4.51 5.98
N VAL A 179 -19.01 5.84 5.87
CA VAL A 179 -18.16 6.70 6.71
C VAL A 179 -18.49 6.50 8.20
N GLY A 180 -17.46 6.31 9.02
CA GLY A 180 -17.57 5.99 10.45
C GLY A 180 -17.74 4.50 10.76
N GLU A 181 -17.83 3.64 9.74
CA GLU A 181 -17.98 2.20 9.91
C GLU A 181 -16.62 1.48 9.95
N THR A 182 -16.54 0.43 10.76
CA THR A 182 -15.54 -0.64 10.58
C THR A 182 -16.25 -1.91 10.13
N ARG A 183 -15.90 -2.40 8.94
CA ARG A 183 -16.50 -3.58 8.34
C ARG A 183 -15.49 -4.72 8.22
N GLN A 184 -15.94 -5.92 8.54
CA GLN A 184 -15.17 -7.15 8.33
C GLN A 184 -15.48 -7.72 6.95
N TYR A 185 -14.44 -8.00 6.17
CA TYR A 185 -14.56 -8.58 4.84
C TYR A 185 -14.07 -10.02 4.82
N SER A 186 -14.71 -10.84 3.96
CA SER A 186 -14.29 -12.21 3.67
C SER A 186 -14.56 -12.54 2.21
N ILE A 187 -13.54 -12.37 1.38
CA ILE A 187 -13.63 -12.47 -0.08
C ILE A 187 -13.12 -13.85 -0.52
N PRO A 188 -13.93 -14.66 -1.21
CA PRO A 188 -13.49 -15.96 -1.73
C PRO A 188 -12.61 -15.78 -2.98
N LEU A 189 -11.32 -15.46 -2.78
CA LEU A 189 -10.37 -15.17 -3.86
C LEU A 189 -10.38 -16.22 -4.97
N TRP A 190 -10.51 -17.50 -4.62
CA TRP A 190 -10.53 -18.61 -5.55
C TRP A 190 -11.62 -18.55 -6.63
N LYS A 191 -12.70 -17.77 -6.40
CA LYS A 191 -13.76 -17.54 -7.39
C LYS A 191 -13.35 -16.54 -8.47
N TYR A 192 -12.35 -15.70 -8.19
CA TYR A 192 -11.94 -14.59 -9.04
C TYR A 192 -10.56 -14.84 -9.67
N GLN A 193 -9.68 -15.54 -8.96
CA GLN A 193 -8.39 -15.95 -9.46
C GLN A 193 -7.88 -17.20 -8.74
N ILE A 194 -7.12 -18.01 -9.47
CA ILE A 194 -6.29 -19.09 -8.95
C ILE A 194 -4.90 -18.87 -9.53
N GLY A 195 -3.88 -19.14 -8.73
CA GLY A 195 -2.51 -18.93 -9.13
C GLY A 195 -1.72 -18.19 -8.06
N ARG A 196 -0.46 -17.96 -8.37
CA ARG A 196 0.45 -17.20 -7.52
C ARG A 196 0.18 -15.71 -7.68
N VAL A 197 0.14 -14.98 -6.58
CA VAL A 197 0.08 -13.52 -6.51
C VAL A 197 1.34 -13.01 -5.83
N HIS A 198 1.88 -11.89 -6.31
CA HIS A 198 3.17 -11.34 -5.88
C HIS A 198 3.04 -10.01 -5.15
N TYR A 199 1.88 -9.36 -5.26
CA TYR A 199 1.67 -8.03 -4.71
C TYR A 199 0.36 -7.95 -3.94
N LEU A 200 0.41 -7.22 -2.83
CA LEU A 200 -0.75 -6.74 -2.09
C LEU A 200 -0.82 -5.23 -2.30
N SER A 201 -1.86 -4.74 -2.96
CA SER A 201 -2.02 -3.32 -3.27
C SER A 201 -3.18 -2.72 -2.49
N PHE A 202 -3.00 -1.47 -2.09
CA PHE A 202 -4.02 -0.65 -1.46
C PHE A 202 -4.24 0.58 -2.33
N ILE A 203 -5.50 0.85 -2.63
CA ILE A 203 -5.90 1.94 -3.51
C ILE A 203 -6.88 2.83 -2.76
N GLN A 204 -6.60 4.13 -2.79
CA GLN A 204 -7.50 5.19 -2.44
C GLN A 204 -7.44 6.21 -3.56
N ASP A 205 -8.42 6.17 -4.46
CA ASP A 205 -8.50 7.04 -5.62
C ASP A 205 -9.29 8.31 -5.28
N SER A 206 -8.75 9.46 -5.65
CA SER A 206 -9.42 10.75 -5.54
C SER A 206 -9.09 11.60 -6.76
N ASN A 207 -10.10 11.87 -7.58
CA ASN A 207 -10.00 12.83 -8.69
C ASN A 207 -10.29 14.27 -8.25
N GLU A 208 -10.42 14.51 -6.94
CA GLU A 208 -10.60 15.85 -6.39
C GLU A 208 -9.34 16.72 -6.60
N PRO A 209 -9.48 18.05 -6.79
CA PRO A 209 -8.32 18.95 -6.93
C PRO A 209 -7.35 18.91 -5.74
N ASN A 210 -7.82 18.44 -4.59
CA ASN A 210 -7.01 18.20 -3.40
C ASN A 210 -6.66 16.71 -3.28
N ASP A 211 -5.46 16.35 -3.73
CA ASP A 211 -4.94 14.98 -3.66
C ASP A 211 -4.66 14.49 -2.23
N ALA A 212 -4.86 15.32 -1.19
CA ALA A 212 -4.71 14.93 0.21
C ALA A 212 -6.01 14.41 0.86
N MET A 213 -7.13 14.37 0.12
CA MET A 213 -8.41 13.89 0.64
C MET A 213 -8.48 12.36 0.75
N GLY A 214 -9.29 11.90 1.70
CA GLY A 214 -9.57 10.49 1.92
C GLY A 214 -8.76 9.93 3.07
N ASN A 215 -9.40 9.06 3.86
CA ASN A 215 -8.78 8.45 5.03
C ASN A 215 -9.43 7.10 5.31
N SER A 216 -8.61 6.05 5.23
CA SER A 216 -9.05 4.69 5.50
C SER A 216 -7.96 3.85 6.16
N VAL A 217 -8.39 2.82 6.90
CA VAL A 217 -7.49 1.89 7.59
C VAL A 217 -7.87 0.46 7.26
N PHE A 218 -6.86 -0.34 6.90
CA PHE A 218 -6.95 -1.79 6.77
C PHE A 218 -6.26 -2.44 7.97
N SER A 219 -6.85 -3.49 8.55
CA SER A 219 -6.23 -4.24 9.65
C SER A 219 -6.63 -5.71 9.61
N ASN A 220 -5.98 -6.52 10.45
CA ASN A 220 -6.29 -7.95 10.59
C ASN A 220 -6.24 -8.73 9.25
N LEU A 221 -5.29 -8.38 8.37
CA LEU A 221 -5.14 -8.98 7.04
C LEU A 221 -4.72 -10.46 7.13
N ARG A 222 -5.48 -11.34 6.48
CA ARG A 222 -5.27 -12.78 6.46
C ARG A 222 -5.89 -13.52 5.28
#